data_AF-A0A9R0YYW9-F1
#
_entry.id   AF-A0A9R0YYW9-F1
#
_cell.length_a   1.000
_cell.length_b   1.000
_cell.length_c   1.000
_cell.angle_alpha   90.00
_cell.angle_beta   90.00
_cell.angle_gamma   90.00
#
_symmetry.space_group_name_H-M   'P 1'
#
loop_
_entity.id
_entity.type
_entity.pdbx_description
1 polymer ?
#
loop_
_entity_poly.entity_id
_entity_poly.type
_entity_poly.pdbx_seq_one_letter_code
_entity_poly.pdbx_strand_id
1 'polypeptide(L)'
;MGIGPVLRQCRELFEGLESLTDCGGGDGTTARSIVEAYPHIKCTVLDLPKLVLHFWSDEDCIKILAQCKKAVPPREAGGKVIVIDIVLGSVSAGPMLETQHLMDMLMLVMTRGRQREEKDWSEIFTKAGFSGYKIVKKLGARAVIEVYP
;
A
#
# COMPACT_ATOMS: atom_id res chain seq x y z
N MET A 1 -6.10 6.33 -12.15
CA MET A 1 -4.92 6.93 -11.46
C MET A 1 -3.93 5.79 -11.23
N GLY A 2 -2.82 5.74 -11.97
CA GLY A 2 -1.98 4.52 -12.05
C GLY A 2 -0.75 4.52 -11.13
N ILE A 3 -0.01 3.41 -11.16
CA ILE A 3 1.28 3.20 -10.47
C ILE A 3 2.42 4.08 -11.02
N GLY A 4 2.24 4.73 -12.18
CA GLY A 4 3.27 5.51 -12.88
C GLY A 4 4.07 6.52 -12.03
N PRO A 5 3.46 7.34 -11.15
CA PRO A 5 4.23 8.21 -10.24
C PRO A 5 5.16 7.44 -9.30
N VAL A 6 4.76 6.25 -8.83
CA VAL A 6 5.58 5.38 -7.97
C VAL A 6 6.78 4.87 -8.76
N LEU A 7 6.57 4.33 -9.97
CA LEU A 7 7.64 3.84 -10.85
C LEU A 7 8.68 4.93 -11.18
N ARG A 8 8.24 6.19 -11.31
CA ARG A 8 9.15 7.30 -11.62
C ARG A 8 9.89 7.85 -10.40
N GLN A 9 9.26 7.84 -9.23
CA GLN A 9 9.73 8.61 -8.07
C GLN A 9 10.18 7.77 -6.87
N CYS A 10 9.95 6.45 -6.90
CA CYS A 10 10.29 5.47 -5.85
C CYS A 10 10.94 4.24 -6.49
N ARG A 11 12.04 4.42 -7.24
CA ARG A 11 12.69 3.33 -7.99
C ARG A 11 13.30 2.29 -7.05
N GLU A 12 13.83 2.76 -5.93
CA GLU A 12 14.40 1.99 -4.82
C GLU A 12 13.43 0.96 -4.23
N LEU A 13 12.13 1.17 -4.43
CA LEU A 13 11.09 0.24 -4.00
C LEU A 13 11.22 -1.12 -4.69
N PHE A 14 11.62 -1.12 -5.96
CA PHE A 14 11.67 -2.29 -6.84
C PHE A 14 13.09 -2.85 -7.02
N GLU A 15 14.12 -2.16 -6.50
CA GLU A 15 15.50 -2.61 -6.61
C GLU A 15 15.71 -3.93 -5.85
N GLY A 16 16.33 -4.90 -6.52
CA GLY A 16 16.63 -6.23 -5.95
C GLY A 16 15.41 -7.14 -5.78
N LEU A 17 14.21 -6.74 -6.23
CA LEU A 17 13.05 -7.63 -6.23
C LEU A 17 13.15 -8.63 -7.39
N GLU A 18 12.91 -9.90 -7.10
CA GLU A 18 12.80 -10.95 -8.13
C GLU A 18 11.35 -11.26 -8.46
N SER A 19 10.44 -11.05 -7.51
CA SER A 19 9.01 -11.28 -7.68
C SER A 19 8.17 -10.30 -6.89
N LEU A 20 6.95 -10.05 -7.37
CA LEU A 20 5.99 -9.15 -6.75
C LEU A 20 4.57 -9.72 -6.93
N THR A 21 3.77 -9.72 -5.87
CA THR A 21 2.35 -10.05 -5.95
C THR A 21 1.52 -8.78 -5.85
N ASP A 22 0.75 -8.48 -6.89
CA ASP A 22 -0.16 -7.35 -6.98
C ASP A 22 -1.53 -7.78 -6.41
N CYS A 23 -1.70 -7.55 -5.11
CA CYS A 23 -2.90 -7.92 -4.37
C CYS A 23 -4.02 -6.91 -4.63
N GLY A 24 -5.17 -7.36 -5.13
CA GLY A 24 -6.24 -6.48 -5.61
C GLY A 24 -5.95 -5.88 -6.99
N GLY A 25 -5.08 -6.52 -7.77
CA GLY A 25 -4.58 -5.97 -9.03
C GLY A 25 -5.60 -5.89 -10.18
N GLY A 26 -6.81 -6.43 -10.02
CA GLY A 26 -7.90 -6.35 -11.00
C GLY A 26 -7.50 -6.90 -12.37
N ASP A 27 -7.58 -6.05 -13.39
CA ASP A 27 -7.20 -6.38 -14.78
C ASP A 27 -5.68 -6.49 -15.02
N GLY A 28 -4.87 -6.29 -13.97
CA GLY A 28 -3.42 -6.40 -14.03
C GLY A 28 -2.72 -5.19 -14.64
N THR A 29 -3.40 -4.04 -14.79
CA THR A 29 -2.77 -2.81 -15.32
C THR A 29 -1.55 -2.38 -14.51
N THR A 30 -1.60 -2.50 -13.18
CA THR A 30 -0.47 -2.17 -12.29
C THR A 30 0.70 -3.14 -12.50
N ALA A 31 0.46 -4.44 -12.39
CA ALA A 31 1.48 -5.45 -12.67
C ALA A 31 2.13 -5.31 -14.05
N ARG A 32 1.35 -5.04 -15.10
CA ARG A 32 1.88 -4.82 -16.46
C ARG A 32 2.81 -3.62 -16.53
N SER A 33 2.42 -2.51 -15.91
CA SER A 33 3.26 -1.31 -15.83
C SER A 33 4.57 -1.57 -15.06
N ILE A 34 4.54 -2.42 -14.04
CA ILE A 34 5.74 -2.84 -13.29
C ILE A 34 6.64 -3.69 -14.18
N VAL A 35 6.11 -4.70 -14.88
CA VAL A 35 6.89 -5.58 -15.78
C VAL A 35 7.50 -4.80 -16.95
N GLU A 36 6.77 -3.83 -17.51
CA GLU A 36 7.31 -2.95 -18.56
C GLU A 36 8.50 -2.12 -18.07
N ALA A 37 8.46 -1.64 -16.82
CA ALA A 37 9.54 -0.88 -16.21
C ALA A 37 10.69 -1.74 -15.67
N TYR A 38 10.38 -2.95 -15.21
CA TYR A 38 11.30 -3.89 -14.57
C TYR A 38 11.07 -5.33 -15.08
N PRO A 39 11.54 -5.66 -16.30
CA PRO A 39 11.23 -6.94 -16.96
C PRO A 39 11.73 -8.20 -16.24
N HIS A 40 12.66 -8.04 -15.30
CA HIS A 40 13.20 -9.13 -14.48
C HIS A 40 12.27 -9.52 -13.32
N ILE A 41 11.34 -8.64 -12.93
CA ILE A 41 10.43 -8.91 -11.81
C ILE A 41 9.29 -9.79 -12.31
N LYS A 42 9.16 -10.98 -11.72
CA LYS A 42 8.00 -11.83 -11.95
C LYS A 42 6.80 -11.30 -11.17
N CYS A 43 5.82 -10.75 -11.87
CA CYS A 43 4.58 -10.30 -11.25
C CYS A 43 3.48 -11.39 -11.23
N THR A 44 2.83 -11.57 -10.09
CA THR A 44 1.60 -12.35 -9.95
C THR A 44 0.45 -11.39 -9.65
N VAL A 45 -0.63 -11.42 -10.43
CA VAL A 45 -1.84 -10.64 -10.12
C VAL A 45 -2.77 -11.52 -9.31
N LEU A 46 -3.10 -11.06 -8.09
CA LEU A 46 -4.09 -11.70 -7.26
C LEU A 46 -5.31 -10.78 -7.21
N ASP A 47 -6.32 -11.07 -8.04
CA ASP A 47 -7.56 -10.31 -7.99
C ASP A 47 -8.41 -10.76 -6.80
N LEU A 48 -8.54 -9.84 -5.84
CA LEU A 48 -9.41 -9.98 -4.68
C LEU A 48 -10.38 -8.81 -4.74
N PRO A 49 -11.70 -9.06 -4.91
CA PRO A 49 -12.67 -7.99 -4.97
C PRO A 49 -12.53 -7.12 -3.71
N LYS A 50 -12.19 -5.85 -3.91
CA LYS A 50 -12.03 -4.81 -2.88
C LYS A 50 -10.77 -4.92 -2.01
N LEU A 51 -9.66 -5.48 -2.47
CA LEU A 51 -8.41 -5.45 -1.68
C LEU A 51 -7.67 -4.11 -1.75
N VAL A 52 -8.33 -3.06 -1.27
CA VAL A 52 -7.72 -1.76 -0.99
C VAL A 52 -7.96 -1.49 0.49
N LEU A 53 -6.89 -1.30 1.25
CA LEU A 53 -6.95 -1.38 2.72
C LEU A 53 -7.85 -0.31 3.35
N HIS A 54 -8.03 0.86 2.74
CA HIS A 54 -9.01 1.86 3.22
C HIS A 54 -10.49 1.44 3.11
N PHE A 55 -10.84 0.33 2.44
CA PHE A 55 -12.21 -0.19 2.41
C PHE A 55 -12.57 -1.04 3.63
N TRP A 56 -11.56 -1.45 4.39
CA TRP A 56 -11.67 -2.42 5.48
C TRP A 56 -11.52 -1.76 6.84
N SER A 57 -12.12 -2.37 7.87
CA SER A 57 -11.88 -1.95 9.25
C SER A 57 -10.44 -2.25 9.67
N ASP A 58 -10.01 -1.72 10.82
CA ASP A 58 -8.66 -1.94 11.33
C ASP A 58 -8.42 -3.43 11.64
N GLU A 59 -9.42 -4.14 12.18
CA GLU A 59 -9.34 -5.58 12.46
C GLU A 59 -9.16 -6.42 11.19
N ASP A 60 -9.85 -6.05 10.11
CA ASP A 60 -9.72 -6.76 8.84
C ASP A 60 -8.41 -6.42 8.14
N CYS A 61 -7.93 -5.17 8.23
CA CYS A 61 -6.59 -4.80 7.77
C CYS A 61 -5.51 -5.62 8.47
N ILE A 62 -5.61 -5.79 9.80
CA ILE A 62 -4.68 -6.61 10.58
C ILE A 62 -4.66 -8.05 10.06
N LYS A 63 -5.82 -8.66 9.81
CA LYS A 63 -5.91 -10.04 9.28
C LYS A 63 -5.30 -10.15 7.89
N ILE A 64 -5.62 -9.22 6.99
CA ILE A 64 -5.09 -9.19 5.62
C ILE A 64 -3.57 -9.08 5.66
N LEU A 65 -3.05 -8.09 6.38
CA LEU A 65 -1.62 -7.83 6.47
C LEU A 65 -0.88 -8.98 7.15
N ALA A 66 -1.48 -9.65 8.14
CA ALA A 66 -0.90 -10.86 8.74
C ALA A 66 -0.77 -12.03 7.73
N GLN A 67 -1.66 -12.13 6.73
CA GLN A 67 -1.48 -13.10 5.64
C GLN A 67 -0.41 -12.64 4.65
N CYS A 68 -0.38 -11.35 4.29
CA CYS A 68 0.68 -10.80 3.45
C CYS A 68 2.06 -11.01 4.07
N LYS A 69 2.19 -10.86 5.40
CA LYS A 69 3.42 -11.14 6.15
C LYS A 69 3.90 -12.58 5.94
N LYS A 70 2.98 -13.56 5.99
CA LYS A 70 3.32 -14.99 5.80
C LYS A 70 3.74 -15.31 4.35
N ALA A 71 3.32 -14.49 3.39
CA ALA A 71 3.59 -14.71 1.97
C ALA A 71 4.92 -14.10 1.50
N VAL A 72 5.56 -13.24 2.30
CA VAL A 72 6.85 -12.64 1.98
C VAL A 72 7.98 -13.33 2.74
N PRO A 73 9.21 -13.38 2.19
CA PRO A 73 10.36 -13.93 2.90
C PRO A 73 10.76 -13.02 4.08
N PRO A 74 11.73 -13.44 4.93
CA PRO A 74 12.30 -12.55 5.94
C PRO A 74 12.92 -11.29 5.35
N ARG A 75 13.06 -10.24 6.17
CA ARG A 75 13.59 -8.93 5.74
C ARG A 75 15.00 -9.04 5.16
N GLU A 76 15.83 -9.91 5.73
CA GLU A 76 17.22 -10.15 5.32
C GLU A 76 17.31 -10.74 3.90
N ALA A 77 16.26 -11.44 3.48
CA ALA A 77 16.10 -11.95 2.11
C ALA A 77 15.32 -10.97 1.21
N GLY A 78 15.17 -9.70 1.62
CA GLY A 78 14.51 -8.65 0.86
C GLY A 78 12.98 -8.61 0.99
N GLY A 79 12.39 -9.39 1.91
CA GLY A 79 10.94 -9.44 2.10
C GLY A 79 10.36 -8.15 2.66
N LYS A 80 9.31 -7.66 2.01
CA LYS A 80 8.55 -6.47 2.43
C LYS A 80 7.15 -6.49 1.84
N VAL A 81 6.21 -5.84 2.54
CA VAL A 81 4.88 -5.51 2.03
C VAL A 81 4.85 -4.03 1.69
N ILE A 82 4.25 -3.69 0.56
CA ILE A 82 4.14 -2.31 0.08
C ILE A 82 2.68 -1.89 0.21
N VAL A 83 2.43 -0.83 1.00
CA VAL A 83 1.11 -0.21 1.13
C VAL A 83 1.14 1.14 0.43
N ILE A 84 0.19 1.37 -0.47
CA ILE A 84 0.02 2.66 -1.13
C ILE A 84 -1.40 3.16 -0.83
N ASP A 85 -1.51 4.04 0.16
CA ASP A 85 -2.82 4.55 0.60
C ASP A 85 -2.74 6.01 1.03
N ILE A 86 -3.90 6.65 1.20
CA ILE A 86 -3.97 7.99 1.79
C ILE A 86 -3.60 7.91 3.27
N VAL A 87 -2.76 8.85 3.69
CA VAL A 87 -2.39 9.03 5.10
C VAL A 87 -2.87 10.41 5.54
N LEU A 88 -3.83 10.46 6.46
CA LEU A 88 -4.37 11.71 7.00
C LEU A 88 -3.28 12.50 7.73
N GLY A 89 -3.40 13.83 7.69
CA GLY A 89 -2.41 14.74 8.29
C GLY A 89 -1.07 14.77 7.55
N SER A 90 -0.92 14.01 6.47
CA SER A 90 0.31 14.00 5.68
C SER A 90 0.52 15.27 4.86
N VAL A 91 -0.55 16.05 4.63
CA VAL A 91 -0.55 17.35 3.94
C VAL A 91 -1.19 18.39 4.86
N SER A 92 -0.61 19.59 4.89
CA SER A 92 -1.00 20.65 5.84
C SER A 92 -2.02 21.67 5.30
N ALA A 93 -2.16 21.82 3.98
CA ALA A 93 -3.08 22.80 3.39
C ALA A 93 -3.37 22.52 1.90
N GLY A 94 -4.39 23.20 1.37
CA GLY A 94 -4.71 23.28 -0.05
C GLY A 94 -5.58 22.11 -0.58
N PRO A 95 -5.75 22.01 -1.91
CA PRO A 95 -6.68 21.07 -2.53
C PRO A 95 -6.43 19.59 -2.17
N MET A 96 -5.20 19.25 -1.80
CA MET A 96 -4.84 17.90 -1.40
C MET A 96 -5.42 17.53 -0.02
N LEU A 97 -5.49 18.50 0.91
CA LEU A 97 -6.15 18.31 2.21
C LEU A 97 -7.66 18.10 2.02
N GLU A 98 -8.30 18.91 1.18
CA GLU A 98 -9.71 18.75 0.81
C GLU A 98 -9.97 17.36 0.19
N THR A 99 -9.06 16.90 -0.67
CA THR A 99 -9.12 15.56 -1.28
C THR A 99 -9.05 14.45 -0.22
N GLN A 100 -8.18 14.59 0.80
CA GLN A 100 -8.09 13.61 1.89
C GLN A 100 -9.40 13.52 2.67
N HIS A 101 -9.99 14.66 3.04
CA HIS A 101 -11.26 14.68 3.77
C HIS A 101 -12.44 14.19 2.93
N LEU A 102 -12.49 14.54 1.64
CA LEU A 102 -13.53 14.04 0.73
C LEU A 102 -13.45 12.52 0.59
N MET A 103 -12.24 11.96 0.48
CA MET A 103 -12.05 10.51 0.43
C MET A 103 -12.43 9.84 1.76
N ASP A 104 -12.16 10.46 2.90
CA ASP A 104 -12.57 9.92 4.21
C ASP A 104 -14.09 9.86 4.36
N MET A 105 -14.78 10.95 4.00
CA MET A 105 -16.24 10.98 3.95
C MET A 105 -16.81 9.94 2.98
N LEU A 106 -16.17 9.74 1.82
CA LEU A 106 -16.58 8.70 0.88
C LEU A 106 -16.42 7.29 1.47
N MET A 107 -15.31 7.02 2.18
CA MET A 107 -15.10 5.71 2.83
C MET A 107 -16.12 5.45 3.93
N LEU A 108 -16.48 6.47 4.71
CA LEU A 108 -17.53 6.41 5.74
C LEU A 108 -18.90 6.01 5.14
N VAL A 109 -19.26 6.54 3.97
CA VAL A 109 -20.57 6.30 3.36
C VAL A 109 -20.62 4.97 2.59
N MET A 110 -19.54 4.60 1.92
CA MET A 110 -19.55 3.51 0.94
C MET A 110 -18.98 2.18 1.48
N THR A 111 -18.25 2.21 2.60
CA THR A 111 -17.42 1.09 3.04
C THR A 111 -17.48 0.90 4.55
N ARG A 112 -16.78 -0.11 5.07
CA ARG A 112 -16.55 -0.28 6.53
C ARG A 112 -15.18 0.24 6.96
N GLY A 113 -14.45 0.87 6.04
CA GLY A 113 -13.13 1.41 6.30
C GLY A 113 -13.14 2.92 6.46
N ARG A 114 -11.93 3.49 6.49
CA ARG A 114 -11.67 4.90 6.72
C ARG A 114 -10.30 5.28 6.19
N GLN A 115 -10.06 6.57 6.03
CA GLN A 115 -8.68 7.05 5.91
C GLN A 115 -8.01 7.08 7.27
N ARG A 116 -6.71 6.83 7.28
CA ARG A 116 -5.92 6.58 8.49
C ARG A 116 -4.79 7.58 8.63
N GLU A 117 -4.53 8.00 9.86
CA GLU A 117 -3.30 8.73 10.19
C GLU A 117 -2.11 7.76 10.25
N GLU A 118 -0.89 8.28 10.27
CA GLU A 118 0.31 7.44 10.41
C GLU A 118 0.31 6.61 11.70
N LYS A 119 -0.17 7.17 12.82
CA LYS A 119 -0.28 6.44 14.09
C LYS A 119 -1.20 5.21 13.99
N ASP A 120 -2.29 5.32 13.23
CA ASP A 120 -3.23 4.21 13.02
C ASP A 120 -2.56 3.10 12.20
N TRP A 121 -1.84 3.47 11.14
CA TRP A 121 -1.04 2.54 10.34
C TRP A 121 0.02 1.83 11.17
N SER A 122 0.76 2.58 11.99
CA SER A 122 1.76 2.04 12.92
C SER A 122 1.16 0.96 13.83
N GLU A 123 0.02 1.26 14.47
CA GLU A 123 -0.68 0.29 15.32
C GLU A 123 -1.13 -0.96 14.55
N ILE A 124 -1.69 -0.79 13.35
CA ILE A 124 -2.13 -1.91 12.51
C ILE A 124 -0.95 -2.80 12.13
N PHE A 125 0.18 -2.21 11.71
CA PHE A 125 1.38 -2.98 11.35
C PHE A 125 1.92 -3.75 12.55
N THR A 126 1.99 -3.12 13.72
CA THR A 126 2.40 -3.80 14.96
C THR A 126 1.46 -4.94 15.32
N LYS A 127 0.14 -4.72 15.28
CA LYS A 127 -0.87 -5.76 15.60
C LYS A 127 -0.89 -6.89 14.56
N ALA A 128 -0.55 -6.61 13.31
CA ALA A 128 -0.37 -7.62 12.26
C ALA A 128 0.98 -8.38 12.39
N GLY A 129 1.82 -7.97 13.34
CA GLY A 129 3.05 -8.65 13.72
C GLY A 129 4.30 -8.21 12.97
N PHE A 130 4.27 -7.10 12.22
CA PHE A 130 5.45 -6.60 11.49
C PHE A 130 6.49 -6.00 12.45
N SER A 131 7.76 -6.08 12.07
CA SER A 131 8.90 -5.62 12.87
C SER A 131 9.18 -4.11 12.73
N GLY A 132 8.67 -3.49 11.69
CA GLY A 132 8.77 -2.05 11.48
C GLY A 132 8.21 -1.62 10.12
N TYR A 133 8.20 -0.30 9.89
CA TYR A 133 7.78 0.28 8.62
C TYR A 133 8.59 1.54 8.30
N LYS A 134 8.54 1.97 7.04
CA LYS A 134 9.13 3.21 6.55
C LYS A 134 8.16 3.86 5.56
N ILE A 135 7.80 5.12 5.79
CA ILE A 135 7.17 5.94 4.75
C ILE A 135 8.26 6.33 3.75
N VAL A 136 8.22 5.73 2.56
CA VAL A 136 9.20 5.97 1.49
C VAL A 136 9.00 7.35 0.90
N LYS A 137 7.76 7.68 0.54
CA LYS A 137 7.44 8.94 -0.13
C LYS A 137 5.97 9.30 -0.03
N LYS A 138 5.69 10.60 0.01
CA LYS A 138 4.34 11.15 -0.17
C LYS A 138 4.16 11.54 -1.64
N LEU A 139 3.10 11.02 -2.27
CA LEU A 139 2.77 11.21 -3.68
C LEU A 139 1.35 11.80 -3.79
N GLY A 140 1.26 13.13 -3.74
CA GLY A 140 -0.03 13.82 -3.62
C GLY A 140 -0.68 13.48 -2.28
N ALA A 141 -1.93 13.03 -2.31
CA ALA A 141 -2.69 12.65 -1.10
C ALA A 141 -2.27 11.29 -0.51
N ARG A 142 -1.53 10.47 -1.28
CA ARG A 142 -1.14 9.10 -0.91
C ARG A 142 0.29 9.05 -0.37
N ALA A 143 0.58 8.05 0.44
CA ALA A 143 1.93 7.68 0.84
C ALA A 143 2.26 6.29 0.31
N VAL A 144 3.53 6.07 0.00
CA VAL A 144 4.12 4.75 -0.23
C VAL A 144 4.81 4.33 1.05
N ILE A 145 4.40 3.19 1.59
CA ILE A 145 4.87 2.67 2.87
C ILE A 145 5.46 1.28 2.64
N GLU A 146 6.71 1.08 3.05
CA GLU A 146 7.30 -0.26 3.18
C GLU A 146 7.04 -0.77 4.59
N VAL A 147 6.58 -2.02 4.68
CA VAL A 147 6.31 -2.70 5.95
C VAL A 147 7.13 -3.99 5.98
N TYR A 148 7.91 -4.19 7.04
CA TYR A 148 8.91 -5.27 7.11
C TYR A 148 8.43 -6.41 8.02
N PRO A 149 8.45 -7.66 7.55
CA PRO A 149 7.98 -8.81 8.32
C PRO A 149 8.71 -8.96 9.66
#